data_AF-A0A1G7BBW0-F1
#
_entry.id   AF-A0A1G7BBW0-F1
#
_cell.length_a   1.000
_cell.length_b   1.000
_cell.length_c   1.000
_cell.angle_alpha   90.00
_cell.angle_beta   90.00
_cell.angle_gamma   90.00
#
_symmetry.space_group_name_H-M   'P 1'
#
loop_
_entity.id
_entity.type
_entity.pdbx_description
1 polymer ?
#
loop_
_entity_poly.entity_id
_entity_poly.type
_entity_poly.pdbx_seq_one_letter_code
_entity_poly.pdbx_strand_id
1 'polypeptide(L)'
;MRITLRPPAHGDVDAIWRNLQDAETVQWLTTLPFPYQRSDAVAFVDQIATPDDMAIIADGEFAGVIRVRGEIGYWIAPPLRRRGIARRALQIALFRHFAASDDPVRANHLDGNIASRALLEGVGFRETGAGQVTRRFDGRSVPQRHMELTRSAFVAALSIRTPRGLLTPMTEADFPALHRIATEPATARMLMRFFPGQTGAEFARIMRPAMDPVTRPVRLAIRRDGRCIGSIGVDAGADPAVFYFLAPEAAGQGIASEVLPVFCDAVQDWFDLDTLTAQVFADNAASRRVLEKAGFAAGETRLLVSAGRARPETGLVMRRG
;
A
#
# COMPACT_ATOMS: atom_id res chain seq x y z
N MET A 1 11.54 3.31 -5.31
CA MET A 1 11.22 1.91 -5.61
C MET A 1 9.72 1.81 -5.81
N ARG A 2 9.28 1.47 -7.02
CA ARG A 2 7.88 1.17 -7.40
C ARG A 2 7.74 -0.35 -7.53
N ILE A 3 6.65 -0.91 -7.02
CA ILE A 3 6.35 -2.34 -7.15
C ILE A 3 5.08 -2.51 -7.97
N THR A 4 5.15 -3.30 -9.03
CA THR A 4 3.97 -3.70 -9.80
C THR A 4 3.85 -5.21 -9.85
N LEU A 5 2.61 -5.68 -9.97
CA LEU A 5 2.28 -7.10 -10.10
C LEU A 5 1.58 -7.31 -11.43
N ARG A 6 2.17 -8.13 -12.30
CA ARG A 6 1.60 -8.52 -13.60
C ARG A 6 1.64 -10.04 -13.78
N PRO A 7 0.85 -10.62 -14.70
CA PRO A 7 1.02 -12.03 -15.07
C PRO A 7 2.47 -12.32 -15.48
N PRO A 8 3.04 -13.47 -15.08
CA PRO A 8 4.29 -13.97 -15.62
C PRO A 8 4.21 -14.07 -17.14
N ALA A 9 5.31 -13.71 -17.81
CA ALA A 9 5.41 -13.73 -19.26
C ALA A 9 6.66 -14.51 -19.68
N HIS A 10 6.71 -14.91 -20.95
CA HIS A 10 7.84 -15.71 -21.46
C HIS A 10 9.21 -15.00 -21.32
N GLY A 11 9.22 -13.67 -21.25
CA GLY A 11 10.43 -12.89 -20.94
C GLY A 11 10.98 -13.11 -19.53
N ASP A 12 10.19 -13.64 -18.59
CA ASP A 12 10.60 -13.90 -17.21
C ASP A 12 11.29 -15.26 -17.04
N VAL A 13 11.15 -16.17 -18.02
CA VAL A 13 11.62 -17.56 -17.94
C VAL A 13 13.07 -17.66 -17.48
N ASP A 14 13.96 -16.87 -18.10
CA ASP A 14 15.39 -16.92 -17.77
C ASP A 14 15.68 -16.34 -16.38
N ALA A 15 14.91 -15.34 -15.94
CA ALA A 15 15.02 -14.80 -14.58
C ALA A 15 14.51 -15.80 -13.54
N ILE A 16 13.37 -16.45 -13.79
CA ILE A 16 12.82 -17.50 -12.91
C ILE A 16 13.82 -18.65 -12.78
N TRP A 17 14.25 -19.21 -13.91
CA TRP A 17 15.19 -20.32 -13.93
C TRP A 17 16.50 -20.00 -13.20
N ARG A 18 17.12 -18.84 -13.51
CA ARG A 18 18.40 -18.43 -12.91
C ARG A 18 18.30 -18.24 -11.41
N ASN A 19 17.25 -17.58 -10.93
CA ASN A 19 17.11 -17.28 -9.50
C ASN A 19 16.73 -18.53 -8.68
N LEU A 20 16.08 -19.52 -9.29
CA LEU A 20 15.74 -20.80 -8.64
C LEU A 20 16.88 -21.83 -8.64
N GLN A 21 18.09 -21.42 -9.04
CA GLN A 21 19.31 -22.20 -8.76
C GLN A 21 19.86 -21.95 -7.35
N ASP A 22 19.35 -20.92 -6.66
CA ASP A 22 19.81 -20.54 -5.33
C ASP A 22 19.26 -21.48 -4.24
N ALA A 23 20.16 -22.22 -3.60
CA ALA A 23 19.82 -23.18 -2.55
C ALA A 23 19.11 -22.52 -1.35
N GLU A 24 19.44 -21.25 -1.04
CA GLU A 24 18.78 -20.53 0.06
C GLU A 24 17.30 -20.28 -0.23
N THR A 25 16.92 -20.05 -1.50
CA THR A 25 15.52 -19.95 -1.93
C THR A 25 14.86 -21.32 -1.88
N VAL A 26 15.46 -22.30 -2.56
CA VAL A 26 14.84 -23.60 -2.84
C VAL A 26 14.51 -24.37 -1.57
N GLN A 27 15.35 -24.28 -0.52
CA GLN A 27 15.11 -25.00 0.73
C GLN A 27 13.75 -24.68 1.38
N TRP A 28 13.19 -23.50 1.10
CA TRP A 28 11.91 -23.02 1.64
C TRP A 28 10.71 -23.30 0.73
N LEU A 29 10.92 -23.79 -0.50
CA LEU A 29 9.88 -24.01 -1.49
C LEU A 29 9.50 -25.50 -1.56
N THR A 30 8.23 -25.82 -1.35
CA THR A 30 7.78 -27.21 -1.19
C THR A 30 7.39 -27.88 -2.51
N THR A 31 7.02 -27.12 -3.54
CA THR A 31 6.41 -27.64 -4.78
C THR A 31 7.36 -27.74 -5.98
N LEU A 32 8.58 -27.21 -5.85
CA LEU A 32 9.55 -27.18 -6.95
C LEU A 32 10.27 -28.53 -7.12
N PRO A 33 10.53 -28.97 -8.36
CA PRO A 33 11.53 -30.00 -8.62
C PRO A 33 12.95 -29.45 -8.41
N PHE A 34 13.92 -30.33 -8.18
CA PHE A 34 15.33 -29.98 -8.15
C PHE A 34 16.19 -31.09 -8.80
N PRO A 35 17.21 -30.75 -9.61
CA PRO A 35 17.61 -29.40 -10.05
C PRO A 35 16.53 -28.75 -10.94
N TYR A 36 16.20 -27.48 -10.66
CA TYR A 36 15.15 -26.75 -11.39
C TYR A 36 15.64 -26.38 -12.79
N GLN A 37 15.01 -26.95 -13.82
CA GLN A 37 15.41 -26.78 -15.21
C GLN A 37 14.78 -25.56 -15.85
N ARG A 38 15.39 -25.06 -16.92
CA ARG A 38 14.78 -24.00 -17.73
C ARG A 38 13.42 -24.43 -18.30
N SER A 39 13.26 -25.71 -18.66
CA SER A 39 11.99 -26.28 -19.09
C SER A 39 10.91 -26.22 -18.00
N ASP A 40 11.29 -26.31 -16.72
CA ASP A 40 10.34 -26.16 -15.61
C ASP A 40 9.85 -24.70 -15.51
N ALA A 41 10.73 -23.73 -15.79
CA ALA A 41 10.35 -22.31 -15.84
C ALA A 41 9.44 -21.99 -17.03
N VAL A 42 9.72 -22.57 -18.20
CA VAL A 42 8.84 -22.47 -19.39
C VAL A 42 7.48 -23.09 -19.08
N ALA A 43 7.44 -24.32 -18.57
CA ALA A 43 6.20 -24.99 -18.18
C ALA A 43 5.45 -24.19 -17.10
N PHE A 44 6.17 -23.57 -16.17
CA PHE A 44 5.55 -22.69 -15.18
C PHE A 44 4.79 -21.54 -15.85
N VAL A 45 5.43 -20.79 -16.74
CA VAL A 45 4.81 -19.65 -17.42
C VAL A 45 3.68 -20.07 -18.35
N ASP A 46 3.86 -21.16 -19.11
CA ASP A 46 2.93 -21.53 -20.18
C ASP A 46 1.72 -22.33 -19.69
N GLN A 47 1.86 -23.11 -18.61
CA GLN A 47 0.89 -24.18 -18.28
C GLN A 47 0.48 -24.21 -16.81
N ILE A 48 1.34 -23.75 -15.89
CA ILE A 48 1.10 -23.90 -14.43
C ILE A 48 0.64 -22.59 -13.81
N ALA A 49 1.17 -21.45 -14.27
CA ALA A 49 0.82 -20.14 -13.76
C ALA A 49 -0.67 -19.88 -14.02
N THR A 50 -1.39 -19.58 -12.94
CA THR A 50 -2.79 -19.17 -13.02
C THR A 50 -2.88 -17.65 -13.04
N PRO A 51 -4.07 -17.06 -13.27
CA PRO A 51 -4.27 -15.61 -13.10
C PRO A 51 -3.94 -15.10 -11.68
N ASP A 52 -3.80 -15.99 -10.70
CA ASP A 52 -3.44 -15.67 -9.33
C ASP A 52 -1.92 -15.66 -9.10
N ASP A 53 -1.13 -16.23 -10.01
CA ASP A 53 0.33 -16.15 -10.05
C ASP A 53 0.74 -14.84 -10.72
N MET A 54 1.49 -14.02 -9.99
CA MET A 54 1.91 -12.71 -10.44
C MET A 54 3.43 -12.60 -10.34
N ALA A 55 4.07 -12.15 -11.42
CA ALA A 55 5.44 -11.69 -11.40
C ALA A 55 5.52 -10.37 -10.61
N ILE A 56 6.45 -10.32 -9.67
CA ILE A 56 6.77 -9.12 -8.90
C ILE A 56 7.80 -8.33 -9.70
N ILE A 57 7.48 -7.10 -10.06
CA ILE A 57 8.39 -6.20 -10.78
C ILE A 57 8.79 -5.07 -9.83
N ALA A 58 10.09 -4.89 -9.61
CA ALA A 58 10.65 -3.83 -8.78
C ALA A 58 11.49 -2.89 -9.65
N ASP A 59 11.07 -1.63 -9.76
CA ASP A 59 11.72 -0.62 -10.61
C ASP A 59 11.99 -1.11 -12.05
N GLY A 60 11.06 -1.89 -12.60
CA GLY A 60 11.15 -2.46 -13.95
C GLY A 60 11.90 -3.80 -14.05
N GLU A 61 12.54 -4.27 -12.99
CA GLU A 61 13.26 -5.54 -12.94
C GLU A 61 12.39 -6.67 -12.37
N PHE A 62 12.50 -7.87 -12.92
CA PHE A 62 11.88 -9.07 -12.34
C PHE A 62 12.47 -9.35 -10.95
N ALA A 63 11.61 -9.40 -9.93
CA ALA A 63 12.00 -9.53 -8.54
C ALA A 63 11.50 -10.81 -7.86
N GLY A 64 10.67 -11.61 -8.51
CA GLY A 64 10.16 -12.86 -7.95
C GLY A 64 8.73 -13.16 -8.41
N VAL A 65 8.09 -14.11 -7.74
CA VAL A 65 6.70 -14.49 -8.00
C VAL A 65 5.93 -14.48 -6.68
N ILE A 66 4.68 -14.03 -6.73
CA ILE A 66 3.71 -14.14 -5.66
C ILE A 66 2.42 -14.75 -6.20
N ARG A 67 1.82 -15.64 -5.41
CA ARG A 67 0.50 -16.23 -5.65
C ARG A 67 -0.43 -15.85 -4.53
N VAL A 68 -1.66 -15.44 -4.84
CA VAL A 68 -2.72 -15.23 -3.85
C VAL A 68 -4.00 -15.93 -4.30
N ARG A 69 -4.15 -17.23 -3.97
CA ARG A 69 -5.41 -17.97 -4.16
C ARG A 69 -5.58 -19.04 -3.10
N GLY A 70 -6.45 -18.78 -2.11
CA GLY A 70 -6.68 -19.68 -0.98
C GLY A 70 -5.49 -19.74 0.00
N GLU A 71 -4.29 -20.00 -0.52
CA GLU A 71 -3.02 -20.00 0.19
C GLU A 71 -1.99 -19.13 -0.57
N ILE A 72 -1.30 -18.25 0.16
CA ILE A 72 -0.23 -17.42 -0.37
C ILE A 72 1.07 -18.22 -0.47
N GLY A 73 1.71 -18.12 -1.63
CA GLY A 73 3.10 -18.54 -1.84
C GLY A 73 3.88 -17.41 -2.51
N TYR A 74 5.15 -17.22 -2.14
CA TYR A 74 6.02 -16.24 -2.79
C TYR A 74 7.48 -16.61 -2.67
N TRP A 75 8.29 -16.03 -3.54
CA TRP A 75 9.74 -15.99 -3.42
C TRP A 75 10.28 -14.71 -4.04
N ILE A 76 11.43 -14.24 -3.53
CA ILE A 76 12.13 -13.05 -4.04
C ILE A 76 13.47 -13.47 -4.60
N ALA A 77 13.80 -12.93 -5.78
CA ALA A 77 15.09 -13.08 -6.42
C ALA A 77 16.23 -12.78 -5.42
N PRO A 78 17.19 -13.71 -5.22
CA PRO A 78 18.32 -13.54 -4.29
C PRO A 78 18.98 -12.14 -4.28
N PRO A 79 19.33 -11.51 -5.43
CA PRO A 79 20.00 -10.21 -5.43
C PRO A 79 19.13 -9.05 -4.91
N LEU A 80 17.81 -9.24 -4.82
CA LEU A 80 16.83 -8.21 -4.48
C LEU A 80 16.20 -8.39 -3.08
N ARG A 81 16.65 -9.40 -2.31
CA ARG A 81 16.19 -9.61 -0.93
C ARG A 81 16.57 -8.46 0.00
N ARG A 82 15.88 -8.39 1.15
CA ARG A 82 16.11 -7.40 2.23
C ARG A 82 15.92 -5.93 1.81
N ARG A 83 15.25 -5.67 0.68
CA ARG A 83 14.90 -4.32 0.20
C ARG A 83 13.42 -3.95 0.44
N GLY A 84 12.67 -4.78 1.17
CA GLY A 84 11.24 -4.56 1.42
C GLY A 84 10.29 -4.98 0.28
N ILE A 85 10.80 -5.53 -0.81
CA ILE A 85 10.03 -5.94 -2.00
C ILE A 85 8.92 -6.93 -1.63
N ALA A 86 9.24 -8.02 -0.90
CA ALA A 86 8.25 -9.02 -0.49
C ALA A 86 7.08 -8.41 0.27
N ARG A 87 7.35 -7.44 1.17
CA ARG A 87 6.31 -6.75 1.95
C ARG A 87 5.39 -5.95 1.05
N ARG A 88 5.94 -5.18 0.13
CA ARG A 88 5.15 -4.35 -0.79
C ARG A 88 4.33 -5.21 -1.75
N ALA A 89 4.95 -6.23 -2.35
CA ALA A 89 4.26 -7.19 -3.22
C ALA A 89 3.11 -7.89 -2.49
N LEU A 90 3.35 -8.37 -1.27
CA LEU A 90 2.34 -9.00 -0.44
C LEU A 90 1.20 -8.03 -0.09
N GLN A 91 1.52 -6.78 0.26
CA GLN A 91 0.51 -5.75 0.50
C GLN A 91 -0.35 -5.52 -0.75
N ILE A 92 0.24 -5.30 -1.92
CA ILE A 92 -0.51 -5.08 -3.18
C ILE A 92 -1.44 -6.25 -3.47
N ALA A 93 -0.94 -7.48 -3.35
CA ALA A 93 -1.74 -8.67 -3.63
C ALA A 93 -2.90 -8.83 -2.62
N LEU A 94 -2.67 -8.53 -1.34
CA LEU A 94 -3.71 -8.52 -0.31
C LEU A 94 -4.73 -7.38 -0.50
N PHE A 95 -4.30 -6.20 -0.96
CA PHE A 95 -5.19 -5.10 -1.32
C PHE A 95 -6.13 -5.53 -2.45
N ARG A 96 -5.61 -6.17 -3.50
CA ARG A 96 -6.41 -6.70 -4.61
C ARG A 96 -7.42 -7.76 -4.13
N HIS A 97 -6.99 -8.69 -3.27
CA HIS A 97 -7.88 -9.70 -2.68
C HIS A 97 -8.99 -9.07 -1.85
N PHE A 98 -8.65 -8.24 -0.86
CA PHE A 98 -9.63 -7.66 0.08
C PHE A 98 -10.50 -6.53 -0.50
N ALA A 99 -10.14 -6.02 -1.67
CA ALA A 99 -11.02 -5.16 -2.47
C ALA A 99 -12.13 -5.96 -3.17
N ALA A 100 -11.91 -7.25 -3.45
CA ALA A 100 -12.84 -8.11 -4.19
C ALA A 100 -13.59 -9.12 -3.31
N SER A 101 -13.03 -9.50 -2.16
CA SER A 101 -13.62 -10.48 -1.23
C SER A 101 -13.25 -10.19 0.22
N ASP A 102 -14.13 -10.56 1.16
CA ASP A 102 -13.84 -10.55 2.60
C ASP A 102 -13.25 -11.88 3.10
N ASP A 103 -13.11 -12.88 2.21
CA ASP A 103 -12.64 -14.22 2.57
C ASP A 103 -11.24 -14.17 3.21
N PRO A 104 -11.00 -14.96 4.27
CA PRO A 104 -9.69 -15.02 4.89
C PRO A 104 -8.67 -15.64 3.92
N VAL A 105 -7.43 -15.15 4.01
CA VAL A 105 -6.32 -15.65 3.21
C VAL A 105 -5.42 -16.51 4.09
N ARG A 106 -5.01 -17.68 3.58
CA ARG A 106 -4.08 -18.56 4.30
C ARG A 106 -2.66 -18.37 3.79
N ALA A 107 -1.68 -18.70 4.61
CA ALA A 107 -0.30 -18.81 4.21
C ALA A 107 0.38 -19.88 5.07
N ASN A 108 1.42 -20.50 4.54
CA ASN A 108 2.27 -21.41 5.29
C ASN A 108 3.71 -20.95 5.25
N HIS A 109 4.47 -21.25 6.30
CA HIS A 109 5.93 -21.18 6.24
C HIS A 109 6.53 -22.42 6.92
N LEU A 110 7.67 -22.88 6.42
CA LEU A 110 8.42 -23.96 7.08
C LEU A 110 9.01 -23.46 8.41
N ASP A 111 9.16 -24.36 9.37
CA ASP A 111 9.85 -24.03 10.62
C ASP A 111 11.29 -23.59 10.34
N GLY A 112 11.76 -22.59 11.09
CA GLY A 112 13.07 -21.97 10.88
C GLY A 112 13.11 -20.86 9.83
N ASN A 113 12.06 -20.70 8.99
CA ASN A 113 11.96 -19.55 8.09
C ASN A 113 11.51 -18.28 8.83
N ILE A 114 12.41 -17.72 9.63
CA ILE A 114 12.17 -16.52 10.44
C ILE A 114 11.78 -15.31 9.58
N ALA A 115 12.32 -15.21 8.36
CA ALA A 115 12.04 -14.11 7.45
C ALA A 115 10.59 -14.12 6.96
N SER A 116 10.08 -15.27 6.49
CA SER A 116 8.68 -15.38 6.07
C SER A 116 7.73 -15.23 7.24
N ARG A 117 8.07 -15.79 8.42
CA ARG A 117 7.27 -15.59 9.64
C ARG A 117 7.12 -14.11 9.98
N ALA A 118 8.23 -13.38 10.10
CA ALA A 118 8.21 -11.96 10.45
C ALA A 118 7.49 -11.10 9.40
N LEU A 119 7.61 -11.46 8.11
CA LEU A 119 6.89 -10.79 7.03
C LEU A 119 5.36 -11.02 7.14
N LEU A 120 4.91 -12.26 7.31
CA LEU A 120 3.50 -12.61 7.44
C LEU A 120 2.88 -11.96 8.68
N GLU A 121 3.50 -12.10 9.85
CA GLU A 121 3.07 -11.43 11.08
C GLU A 121 3.02 -9.91 10.91
N GLY A 122 4.01 -9.34 10.22
CA GLY A 122 4.15 -7.90 10.00
C GLY A 122 3.09 -7.29 9.08
N VAL A 123 2.35 -8.09 8.31
CA VAL A 123 1.18 -7.65 7.52
C VAL A 123 -0.16 -8.10 8.14
N GLY A 124 -0.12 -8.74 9.31
CA GLY A 124 -1.29 -9.05 10.12
C GLY A 124 -1.67 -10.53 10.19
N PHE A 125 -0.96 -11.43 9.50
CA PHE A 125 -1.25 -12.86 9.60
C PHE A 125 -1.07 -13.34 11.04
N ARG A 126 -1.89 -14.30 11.44
CA ARG A 126 -1.81 -14.97 12.73
C ARG A 126 -1.71 -16.47 12.53
N GLU A 127 -0.85 -17.06 13.33
CA GLU A 127 -0.71 -18.50 13.45
C GLU A 127 -2.03 -19.14 13.87
N THR A 128 -2.44 -20.19 13.16
CA THR A 128 -3.64 -20.99 13.43
C THR A 128 -3.35 -22.44 13.78
N GLY A 129 -2.13 -22.91 13.52
CA GLY A 129 -1.73 -24.27 13.88
C GLY A 129 -0.41 -24.71 13.25
N ALA A 130 -0.06 -25.96 13.48
CA ALA A 130 1.14 -26.61 12.94
C ALA A 130 0.76 -27.78 12.04
N GLY A 131 1.64 -28.10 11.09
CA GLY A 131 1.47 -29.23 10.19
C GLY A 131 2.79 -29.77 9.67
N GLN A 132 2.67 -30.70 8.73
CA GLN A 132 3.77 -31.29 8.00
C GLN A 132 3.53 -31.10 6.50
N VAL A 133 4.59 -30.92 5.72
CA VAL A 133 4.52 -30.88 4.26
C VAL A 133 5.67 -31.69 3.67
N THR A 134 5.38 -32.47 2.65
CA THR A 134 6.43 -33.20 1.91
C THR A 134 6.98 -32.31 0.81
N ARG A 135 8.29 -32.05 0.83
CA ARG A 135 8.95 -31.27 -0.23
C ARG A 135 9.13 -32.13 -1.47
N ARG A 136 8.77 -31.59 -2.63
CA ARG A 136 8.84 -32.31 -3.91
C ARG A 136 10.27 -32.66 -4.30
N PHE A 137 11.24 -31.81 -4.00
CA PHE A 137 12.61 -31.98 -4.49
C PHE A 137 13.44 -33.05 -3.76
N ASP A 138 13.10 -33.40 -2.51
CA ASP A 138 13.84 -34.42 -1.74
C ASP A 138 12.95 -35.44 -1.02
N GLY A 139 11.62 -35.33 -1.16
CA GLY A 139 10.64 -36.23 -0.56
C GLY A 139 10.57 -36.17 0.97
N ARG A 140 11.26 -35.22 1.62
CA ARG A 140 11.27 -35.13 3.09
C ARG A 140 10.00 -34.45 3.58
N SER A 141 9.38 -35.06 4.60
CA SER A 141 8.35 -34.41 5.40
C SER A 141 9.01 -33.44 6.37
N VAL A 142 8.64 -32.17 6.30
CA VAL A 142 9.17 -31.10 7.16
C VAL A 142 8.05 -30.36 7.87
N PRO A 143 8.28 -29.88 9.11
CA PRO A 143 7.28 -29.13 9.85
C PRO A 143 7.04 -27.74 9.24
N GLN A 144 5.78 -27.29 9.31
CA GLN A 144 5.34 -25.98 8.88
C GLN A 144 4.34 -25.37 9.86
N ARG A 145 4.18 -24.05 9.80
CA ARG A 145 3.16 -23.29 10.54
C ARG A 145 2.10 -22.80 9.57
N HIS A 146 0.84 -22.97 9.97
CA HIS A 146 -0.34 -22.48 9.27
C HIS A 146 -0.68 -21.09 9.80
N MET A 147 -0.94 -20.18 8.86
CA MET A 147 -1.25 -18.79 9.15
C MET A 147 -2.53 -18.40 8.43
N GLU A 148 -3.33 -17.53 9.05
CA GLU A 148 -4.52 -16.95 8.45
C GLU A 148 -4.53 -15.43 8.64
N LEU A 149 -5.06 -14.73 7.66
CA LEU A 149 -5.27 -13.28 7.66
C LEU A 149 -6.72 -12.98 7.30
N THR A 150 -7.43 -12.34 8.22
CA THR A 150 -8.74 -11.75 7.95
C THR A 150 -8.57 -10.34 7.39
N ARG A 151 -9.58 -9.84 6.68
CA ARG A 151 -9.61 -8.45 6.19
C ARG A 151 -9.44 -7.43 7.31
N SER A 152 -10.11 -7.64 8.44
CA SER A 152 -10.03 -6.74 9.60
C SER A 152 -8.63 -6.71 10.20
N ALA A 153 -7.94 -7.86 10.28
CA ALA A 153 -6.56 -7.93 10.75
C ALA A 153 -5.59 -7.26 9.77
N PHE A 154 -5.81 -7.42 8.45
CA PHE A 154 -5.02 -6.74 7.42
C PHE A 154 -5.14 -5.21 7.54
N VAL A 155 -6.39 -4.71 7.60
CA VAL A 155 -6.67 -3.29 7.80
C VAL A 155 -6.01 -2.80 9.09
N ALA A 156 -6.19 -3.49 10.22
CA ALA A 156 -5.60 -3.09 11.49
C ALA A 156 -4.06 -3.06 11.50
N ALA A 157 -3.40 -3.92 10.71
CA ALA A 157 -1.94 -3.97 10.60
C ALA A 157 -1.38 -2.92 9.63
N LEU A 158 -2.22 -2.30 8.79
CA LEU A 158 -1.80 -1.33 7.79
C LEU A 158 -1.13 -0.13 8.47
N SER A 159 0.13 0.11 8.11
CA SER A 159 0.86 1.27 8.57
C SER A 159 1.93 1.71 7.58
N ILE A 160 2.10 3.02 7.45
CA ILE A 160 3.22 3.64 6.73
C ILE A 160 4.01 4.43 7.76
N ARG A 161 5.26 4.02 8.00
CA ARG A 161 6.17 4.71 8.92
C ARG A 161 7.09 5.64 8.16
N THR A 162 7.30 6.79 8.75
CA THR A 162 8.29 7.78 8.37
C THR A 162 9.10 8.16 9.63
N PRO A 163 10.24 8.85 9.52
CA PRO A 163 11.06 9.20 10.69
C PRO A 163 10.30 9.84 11.87
N ARG A 164 9.28 10.65 11.60
CA ARG A 164 8.51 11.42 12.58
C ARG A 164 7.00 11.21 12.48
N GLY A 165 6.50 10.68 11.36
CA GLY A 165 5.08 10.42 11.14
C GLY A 165 4.74 8.93 11.04
N LEU A 166 3.50 8.61 11.40
CA LEU A 166 2.89 7.30 11.21
C LEU A 166 1.53 7.47 10.53
N LEU A 167 1.32 6.82 9.39
CA LEU A 167 0.00 6.74 8.77
C LEU A 167 -0.67 5.43 9.18
N THR A 168 -1.92 5.48 9.64
CA THR A 168 -2.73 4.31 10.01
C THR A 168 -4.13 4.45 9.45
N PRO A 169 -4.90 3.35 9.33
CA PRO A 169 -6.34 3.45 9.22
C PRO A 169 -6.90 4.37 10.30
N MET A 170 -7.90 5.14 9.90
CA MET A 170 -8.64 6.04 10.78
C MET A 170 -9.80 5.30 11.42
N THR A 171 -10.15 5.65 12.64
CA THR A 171 -11.39 5.21 13.29
C THR A 171 -12.25 6.41 13.66
N GLU A 172 -13.51 6.18 14.04
CA GLU A 172 -14.38 7.27 14.49
C GLU A 172 -13.86 7.97 15.75
N ALA A 173 -13.00 7.29 16.54
CA ALA A 173 -12.32 7.91 17.68
C ALA A 173 -11.40 9.07 17.28
N ASP A 174 -10.95 9.13 16.01
CA ASP A 174 -10.15 10.24 15.49
C ASP A 174 -11.04 11.45 15.09
N PHE A 175 -12.36 11.28 14.97
CA PHE A 175 -13.25 12.33 14.42
C PHE A 175 -13.25 13.62 15.23
N PRO A 176 -13.29 13.64 16.58
CA PRO A 176 -13.26 14.89 17.33
C PRO A 176 -11.99 15.73 17.03
N ALA A 177 -10.83 15.09 16.95
CA ALA A 177 -9.58 15.77 16.64
C ALA A 177 -9.55 16.29 15.19
N LEU A 178 -9.93 15.45 14.23
CA LEU A 178 -9.92 15.81 12.81
C LEU A 178 -10.97 16.86 12.46
N HIS A 179 -12.16 16.79 13.08
CA HIS A 179 -13.24 17.76 12.93
C HIS A 179 -12.81 19.15 13.40
N ARG A 180 -12.21 19.23 14.60
CA ARG A 180 -11.62 20.47 15.13
C ARG A 180 -10.62 21.07 14.16
N ILE A 181 -9.69 20.26 13.64
CA ILE A 181 -8.65 20.75 12.72
C ILE A 181 -9.25 21.23 11.39
N ALA A 182 -10.14 20.44 10.80
CA ALA A 182 -10.66 20.69 9.45
C ALA A 182 -11.67 21.85 9.38
N THR A 183 -12.34 22.17 10.49
CA THR A 183 -13.32 23.27 10.58
C THR A 183 -12.73 24.59 11.11
N GLU A 184 -11.49 24.57 11.62
CA GLU A 184 -10.75 25.78 11.97
C GLU A 184 -10.65 26.72 10.74
N PRO A 185 -11.07 28.01 10.81
CA PRO A 185 -11.14 28.90 9.65
C PRO A 185 -9.89 28.96 8.77
N ALA A 186 -8.70 29.02 9.38
CA ALA A 186 -7.44 29.07 8.65
C ALA A 186 -7.16 27.78 7.85
N THR A 187 -7.58 26.63 8.38
CA THR A 187 -7.45 25.33 7.72
C THR A 187 -8.57 25.13 6.69
N ALA A 188 -9.83 25.36 7.09
CA ALA A 188 -11.01 25.11 6.28
C ALA A 188 -10.97 25.83 4.93
N ARG A 189 -10.52 27.10 4.91
CA ARG A 189 -10.35 27.87 3.65
C ARG A 189 -9.34 27.25 2.68
N MET A 190 -8.47 26.36 3.14
CA MET A 190 -7.50 25.65 2.32
C MET A 190 -7.97 24.26 1.88
N LEU A 191 -9.15 23.81 2.34
CA LEU A 191 -9.75 22.53 2.02
C LEU A 191 -10.99 22.70 1.17
N MET A 192 -11.37 21.67 0.41
CA MET A 192 -12.49 21.77 -0.54
C MET A 192 -13.86 21.59 0.12
N ARG A 193 -13.96 20.70 1.13
CA ARG A 193 -15.25 20.19 1.63
C ARG A 193 -15.63 20.65 3.05
N PHE A 194 -14.74 21.33 3.77
CA PHE A 194 -14.92 21.66 5.18
C PHE A 194 -15.04 23.18 5.36
N PHE A 195 -15.80 23.61 6.37
CA PHE A 195 -16.09 25.02 6.64
C PHE A 195 -16.29 25.27 8.15
N PRO A 196 -16.08 26.51 8.64
CA PRO A 196 -16.32 26.85 10.04
C PRO A 196 -17.78 26.65 10.45
N GLY A 197 -18.00 26.02 11.60
CA GLY A 197 -19.35 25.73 12.11
C GLY A 197 -20.01 24.47 11.51
N GLN A 198 -19.36 23.78 10.59
CA GLN A 198 -19.81 22.47 10.12
C GLN A 198 -19.96 21.50 11.30
N THR A 199 -21.06 20.77 11.37
CA THR A 199 -21.35 19.87 12.47
C THR A 199 -20.51 18.59 12.41
N GLY A 200 -20.33 17.92 13.55
CA GLY A 200 -19.65 16.62 13.60
C GLY A 200 -20.34 15.55 12.74
N ALA A 201 -21.67 15.60 12.61
CA ALA A 201 -22.42 14.67 11.76
C ALA A 201 -22.15 14.90 10.26
N GLU A 202 -22.11 16.16 9.81
CA GLU A 202 -21.75 16.50 8.42
C GLU A 202 -20.31 16.11 8.11
N PHE A 203 -19.39 16.35 9.05
CA PHE A 203 -17.99 15.93 8.93
C PHE A 203 -17.88 14.40 8.83
N ALA A 204 -18.53 13.65 9.72
CA ALA A 204 -18.52 12.19 9.71
C ALA A 204 -19.03 11.63 8.37
N ARG A 205 -20.09 12.22 7.80
CA ARG A 205 -20.63 11.83 6.48
C ARG A 205 -19.61 12.01 5.34
N ILE A 206 -18.72 13.01 5.42
CA ILE A 206 -17.65 13.22 4.43
C ILE A 206 -16.51 12.21 4.62
N MET A 207 -16.21 11.84 5.87
CA MET A 207 -15.04 11.04 6.21
C MET A 207 -15.28 9.53 6.08
N ARG A 208 -16.46 9.04 6.49
CA ARG A 208 -16.83 7.61 6.52
C ARG A 208 -16.61 6.87 5.19
N PRO A 209 -16.98 7.41 4.01
CA PRO A 209 -16.81 6.71 2.75
C PRO A 209 -15.35 6.40 2.38
N ALA A 210 -14.39 7.08 3.02
CA ALA A 210 -12.97 6.89 2.75
C ALA A 210 -12.22 6.21 3.93
N MET A 211 -12.94 5.71 4.95
CA MET A 211 -12.33 5.04 6.10
C MET A 211 -11.86 3.63 5.80
N ASP A 212 -12.44 2.98 4.79
CA ASP A 212 -12.01 1.67 4.34
C ASP A 212 -10.76 1.82 3.48
N PRO A 213 -9.58 1.36 3.93
CA PRO A 213 -8.35 1.65 3.21
C PRO A 213 -8.12 0.74 2.01
N VAL A 214 -8.87 -0.36 1.85
CA VAL A 214 -8.60 -1.33 0.78
C VAL A 214 -9.28 -0.99 -0.55
N THR A 215 -10.10 0.06 -0.59
CA THR A 215 -10.69 0.58 -1.82
C THR A 215 -10.51 2.09 -1.90
N ARG A 216 -10.68 2.67 -3.10
CA ARG A 216 -10.71 4.12 -3.30
C ARG A 216 -12.15 4.62 -3.18
N PRO A 217 -12.40 5.78 -2.54
CA PRO A 217 -11.43 6.71 -1.98
C PRO A 217 -10.84 6.18 -0.67
N VAL A 218 -9.57 6.48 -0.37
CA VAL A 218 -8.93 6.09 0.89
C VAL A 218 -8.49 7.32 1.66
N ARG A 219 -8.63 7.24 2.99
CA ARG A 219 -8.15 8.24 3.94
C ARG A 219 -7.52 7.57 5.15
N LEU A 220 -6.30 7.96 5.45
CA LEU A 220 -5.54 7.55 6.62
C LEU A 220 -5.45 8.70 7.64
N ALA A 221 -5.29 8.33 8.90
CA ALA A 221 -4.90 9.25 9.97
C ALA A 221 -3.39 9.48 9.92
N ILE A 222 -2.96 10.73 10.05
CA ILE A 222 -1.56 11.10 10.27
C ILE A 222 -1.35 11.18 11.77
N ARG A 223 -0.46 10.34 12.30
CA ARG A 223 -0.14 10.27 13.72
C ARG A 223 1.28 10.72 14.00
N ARG A 224 1.46 11.33 15.17
CA ARG A 224 2.76 11.66 15.78
C ARG A 224 2.64 11.48 17.29
N ASP A 225 3.62 10.81 17.89
CA ASP A 225 3.65 10.55 19.34
C ASP A 225 2.33 9.94 19.87
N GLY A 226 1.76 9.01 19.09
CA GLY A 226 0.48 8.33 19.38
C GLY A 226 -0.79 9.15 19.12
N ARG A 227 -0.68 10.46 18.83
CA ARG A 227 -1.82 11.35 18.62
C ARG A 227 -2.16 11.51 17.14
N CYS A 228 -3.45 11.58 16.81
CA CYS A 228 -3.92 11.97 15.48
C CYS A 228 -3.73 13.48 15.28
N ILE A 229 -2.89 13.87 14.33
CA ILE A 229 -2.52 15.27 14.04
C ILE A 229 -3.01 15.74 12.67
N GLY A 230 -3.79 14.94 11.96
CA GLY A 230 -4.26 15.27 10.62
C GLY A 230 -4.68 14.05 9.85
N SER A 231 -4.98 14.27 8.58
CA SER A 231 -5.45 13.22 7.69
C SER A 231 -4.86 13.41 6.29
N ILE A 232 -4.60 12.30 5.62
CA ILE A 232 -4.13 12.23 4.24
C ILE A 232 -4.96 11.20 3.48
N GLY A 233 -5.21 11.42 2.20
CA GLY A 233 -5.95 10.47 1.39
C GLY A 233 -5.89 10.77 -0.09
N VAL A 234 -6.57 9.93 -0.86
CA VAL A 234 -6.73 10.03 -2.31
C VAL A 234 -8.18 9.71 -2.67
N ASP A 235 -8.72 10.40 -3.67
CA ASP A 235 -10.11 10.22 -4.09
C ASP A 235 -10.30 9.00 -5.02
N ALA A 236 -11.55 8.79 -5.45
CA ALA A 236 -11.96 7.66 -6.31
C ALA A 236 -11.86 7.96 -7.82
N GLY A 237 -11.40 9.14 -8.23
CA GLY A 237 -11.40 9.56 -9.63
C GLY A 237 -10.47 8.71 -10.51
N ALA A 238 -10.65 8.79 -11.83
CA ALA A 238 -9.73 8.18 -12.80
C ALA A 238 -8.33 8.79 -12.71
N ASP A 239 -8.24 10.11 -12.48
CA ASP A 239 -7.02 10.87 -12.21
C ASP A 239 -7.01 11.33 -10.74
N PRO A 240 -6.79 10.42 -9.79
CA PRO A 240 -7.27 10.65 -8.44
C PRO A 240 -6.45 11.71 -7.72
N ALA A 241 -7.15 12.62 -7.02
CA ALA A 241 -6.51 13.73 -6.34
C ALA A 241 -6.11 13.35 -4.91
N VAL A 242 -4.85 13.62 -4.54
CA VAL A 242 -4.41 13.58 -3.15
C VAL A 242 -4.91 14.80 -2.38
N PHE A 243 -5.26 14.59 -1.12
CA PHE A 243 -5.66 15.63 -0.20
C PHE A 243 -5.10 15.35 1.19
N TYR A 244 -4.79 16.40 1.93
CA TYR A 244 -4.35 16.28 3.31
C TYR A 244 -4.60 17.57 4.08
N PHE A 245 -4.62 17.43 5.41
CA PHE A 245 -4.53 18.55 6.33
C PHE A 245 -3.79 18.11 7.58
N LEU A 246 -3.14 19.07 8.25
CA LEU A 246 -2.49 18.89 9.54
C LEU A 246 -3.07 19.89 10.54
N ALA A 247 -2.99 19.55 11.81
CA ALA A 247 -3.23 20.47 12.90
C ALA A 247 -2.31 21.71 12.74
N PRO A 248 -2.80 22.94 12.96
CA PRO A 248 -1.98 24.15 12.85
C PRO A 248 -0.68 24.06 13.68
N GLU A 249 -0.74 23.49 14.88
CA GLU A 249 0.39 23.26 15.76
C GLU A 249 1.45 22.30 15.20
N ALA A 250 1.07 21.44 14.24
CA ALA A 250 1.96 20.50 13.55
C ALA A 250 2.46 21.02 12.19
N ALA A 251 1.93 22.15 11.70
CA ALA A 251 2.33 22.76 10.45
C ALA A 251 3.74 23.39 10.54
N GLY A 252 4.42 23.56 9.40
CA GLY A 252 5.75 24.18 9.34
C GLY A 252 6.91 23.29 9.83
N GLN A 253 6.63 22.14 10.45
CA GLN A 253 7.67 21.24 11.00
C GLN A 253 8.18 20.20 9.99
N GLY A 254 7.74 20.27 8.72
CA GLY A 254 8.16 19.36 7.65
C GLY A 254 7.45 17.99 7.64
N ILE A 255 6.48 17.75 8.53
CA ILE A 255 5.75 16.46 8.61
C ILE A 255 5.03 16.15 7.30
N ALA A 256 4.29 17.11 6.72
CA ALA A 256 3.58 16.89 5.46
C ALA A 256 4.54 16.55 4.31
N SER A 257 5.69 17.22 4.22
CA SER A 257 6.74 16.93 3.22
C SER A 257 7.36 15.55 3.40
N GLU A 258 7.29 14.99 4.60
CA GLU A 258 7.82 13.66 4.91
C GLU A 258 6.81 12.55 4.59
N VAL A 259 5.54 12.74 4.99
CA VAL A 259 4.52 11.69 4.83
C VAL A 259 3.91 11.64 3.43
N LEU A 260 3.78 12.78 2.74
CA LEU A 260 3.10 12.82 1.45
C LEU A 260 3.81 11.99 0.36
N PRO A 261 5.13 12.08 0.14
CA PRO A 261 5.79 11.29 -0.90
C PRO A 261 5.63 9.78 -0.68
N VAL A 262 5.78 9.33 0.57
CA VAL A 262 5.67 7.91 0.94
C VAL A 262 4.22 7.43 0.82
N PHE A 263 3.24 8.26 1.16
CA PHE A 263 1.83 7.96 0.91
C PHE A 263 1.54 7.82 -0.58
N CYS A 264 2.04 8.73 -1.41
CA CYS A 264 1.84 8.70 -2.85
C CYS A 264 2.44 7.44 -3.49
N ASP A 265 3.66 7.06 -3.10
CA ASP A 265 4.28 5.79 -3.51
C ASP A 265 3.41 4.58 -3.13
N ALA A 266 2.90 4.57 -1.89
CA ALA A 266 2.10 3.47 -1.39
C ALA A 266 0.78 3.33 -2.16
N VAL A 267 0.03 4.42 -2.38
CA VAL A 267 -1.26 4.33 -3.08
C VAL A 267 -1.10 4.06 -4.58
N GLN A 268 -0.01 4.53 -5.21
CA GLN A 268 0.30 4.15 -6.59
C GLN A 268 0.57 2.65 -6.70
N ASP A 269 1.33 2.08 -5.77
CA ASP A 269 1.55 0.63 -5.71
C ASP A 269 0.23 -0.14 -5.43
N TRP A 270 -0.52 0.25 -4.39
CA TRP A 270 -1.70 -0.50 -3.94
C TRP A 270 -2.81 -0.55 -4.99
N PHE A 271 -2.99 0.55 -5.73
CA PHE A 271 -4.07 0.69 -6.70
C PHE A 271 -3.59 0.71 -8.15
N ASP A 272 -2.31 0.39 -8.38
CA ASP A 272 -1.67 0.35 -9.71
C ASP A 272 -1.91 1.64 -10.52
N LEU A 273 -1.68 2.79 -9.88
CA LEU A 273 -1.90 4.10 -10.48
C LEU A 273 -0.62 4.61 -11.14
N ASP A 274 -0.74 5.02 -12.40
CA ASP A 274 0.36 5.68 -13.12
C ASP A 274 0.48 7.16 -12.77
N THR A 275 -0.61 7.81 -12.37
CA THR A 275 -0.57 9.24 -12.02
C THR A 275 -1.43 9.56 -10.81
N LEU A 276 -1.04 10.63 -10.13
CA LEU A 276 -1.81 11.28 -9.08
C LEU A 276 -1.98 12.75 -9.42
N THR A 277 -3.10 13.34 -9.04
CA THR A 277 -3.32 14.78 -9.13
C THR A 277 -3.36 15.42 -7.75
N ALA A 278 -3.22 16.74 -7.69
CA ALA A 278 -3.46 17.51 -6.49
C ALA A 278 -4.05 18.87 -6.86
N GLN A 279 -4.90 19.40 -5.99
CA GLN A 279 -5.45 20.74 -6.13
C GLN A 279 -4.98 21.61 -4.98
N VAL A 280 -4.43 22.78 -5.29
CA VAL A 280 -3.92 23.71 -4.29
C VAL A 280 -4.31 25.14 -4.65
N PHE A 281 -4.84 25.89 -3.69
CA PHE A 281 -5.12 27.31 -3.88
C PHE A 281 -3.83 28.10 -4.07
N ALA A 282 -3.87 29.15 -4.90
CA ALA A 282 -2.69 29.98 -5.20
C ALA A 282 -2.11 30.66 -3.96
N ASP A 283 -2.95 31.01 -2.98
CA ASP A 283 -2.56 31.58 -1.68
C ASP A 283 -2.02 30.53 -0.68
N ASN A 284 -2.00 29.24 -1.03
CA ASN A 284 -1.47 28.16 -0.20
C ASN A 284 -0.05 27.74 -0.62
N ALA A 285 0.89 28.68 -0.51
CA ALA A 285 2.30 28.44 -0.86
C ALA A 285 2.95 27.31 -0.03
N ALA A 286 2.49 27.08 1.20
CA ALA A 286 2.99 25.99 2.04
C ALA A 286 2.65 24.62 1.45
N SER A 287 1.38 24.39 1.10
CA SER A 287 0.94 23.12 0.50
C SER A 287 1.55 22.91 -0.88
N ARG A 288 1.69 23.97 -1.69
CA ARG A 288 2.37 23.91 -2.99
C ARG A 288 3.80 23.36 -2.86
N ARG A 289 4.59 23.87 -1.91
CA ARG A 289 5.96 23.37 -1.68
C ARG A 289 5.99 21.91 -1.21
N VAL A 290 4.98 21.48 -0.43
CA VAL A 290 4.85 20.08 -0.02
C VAL A 290 4.57 19.19 -1.23
N LEU A 291 3.67 19.59 -2.12
CA LEU A 291 3.37 18.89 -3.37
C LEU A 291 4.60 18.82 -4.28
N GLU A 292 5.31 19.93 -4.50
CA GLU A 292 6.55 19.96 -5.30
C GLU A 292 7.60 18.99 -4.76
N LYS A 293 7.81 18.94 -3.43
CA LYS A 293 8.72 17.97 -2.79
C LYS A 293 8.26 16.51 -2.92
N ALA A 294 6.97 16.27 -3.10
CA ALA A 294 6.42 14.95 -3.36
C ALA A 294 6.46 14.55 -4.85
N GLY A 295 7.06 15.38 -5.70
CA GLY A 295 7.22 15.11 -7.13
C GLY A 295 6.05 15.57 -7.98
N PHE A 296 5.12 16.36 -7.44
CA PHE A 296 4.07 16.96 -8.25
C PHE A 296 4.63 18.15 -9.04
N ALA A 297 4.48 18.11 -10.36
CA ALA A 297 4.76 19.23 -11.24
C ALA A 297 3.51 20.11 -11.39
N ALA A 298 3.72 21.43 -11.48
CA ALA A 298 2.62 22.36 -11.73
C ALA A 298 2.05 22.13 -13.14
N GLY A 299 0.72 22.08 -13.23
CA GLY A 299 -0.01 21.99 -14.49
C GLY A 299 -0.87 23.22 -14.70
N GLU A 300 -2.16 22.99 -14.88
CA GLU A 300 -3.13 24.01 -15.25
C GLU A 300 -3.57 24.89 -14.07
N THR A 301 -3.81 26.17 -14.35
CA THR A 301 -4.47 27.10 -13.42
C THR A 301 -5.97 27.08 -13.66
N ARG A 302 -6.76 26.93 -12.59
CA ARG A 302 -8.24 26.97 -12.67
C ARG A 302 -8.85 27.60 -11.43
N LEU A 303 -10.13 27.96 -11.51
CA LEU A 303 -10.92 28.32 -10.35
C LEU A 303 -11.24 27.06 -9.53
N LEU A 304 -10.90 27.09 -8.24
CA LEU A 304 -11.20 26.04 -7.27
C LEU A 304 -12.32 26.51 -6.34
N VAL A 305 -13.19 25.59 -5.94
CA VAL A 305 -14.30 25.85 -5.02
C VAL A 305 -14.00 25.21 -3.67
N SER A 306 -14.12 25.99 -2.60
CA SER A 306 -14.01 25.54 -1.21
C SER A 306 -15.28 25.91 -0.46
N ALA A 307 -15.83 24.97 0.30
CA ALA A 307 -16.92 25.26 1.24
C ALA A 307 -16.49 26.28 2.33
N GLY A 308 -15.19 26.40 2.60
CA GLY A 308 -14.62 27.36 3.55
C GLY A 308 -14.30 28.74 2.94
N ARG A 309 -14.71 29.01 1.69
CA ARG A 309 -14.55 30.31 1.02
C ARG A 309 -15.89 30.82 0.50
N ALA A 310 -16.08 32.13 0.50
CA ALA A 310 -17.30 32.77 0.00
C ALA A 310 -17.43 32.74 -1.54
N ARG A 311 -16.31 32.61 -2.26
CA ARG A 311 -16.28 32.59 -3.72
C ARG A 311 -15.20 31.62 -4.22
N PRO A 312 -15.31 31.13 -5.47
CA PRO A 312 -14.21 30.40 -6.11
C PRO A 312 -12.95 31.27 -6.16
N GLU A 313 -11.79 30.63 -5.99
CA GLU A 313 -10.49 31.32 -6.00
C GLU A 313 -9.51 30.58 -6.90
N THR A 314 -8.51 31.31 -7.39
CA THR A 314 -7.51 30.74 -8.29
C THR A 314 -6.69 29.67 -7.59
N GLY A 315 -6.47 28.54 -8.26
CA GLY A 315 -5.62 27.47 -7.80
C GLY A 315 -4.95 26.72 -8.94
N LEU A 316 -4.09 25.78 -8.57
CA LEU A 316 -3.28 24.96 -9.46
C LEU A 316 -3.72 23.51 -9.38
N VAL A 317 -3.75 22.85 -10.54
CA VAL A 317 -3.79 21.39 -10.64
C VAL A 317 -2.37 20.93 -10.89
N MET A 318 -1.86 20.13 -9.96
CA MET A 318 -0.52 19.55 -10.06
C MET A 318 -0.64 18.06 -10.37
N ARG A 319 0.35 17.50 -11.06
CA ARG A 319 0.38 16.09 -11.46
C ARG A 319 1.68 15.43 -11.06
N ARG A 320 1.61 14.18 -10.64
CA ARG A 320 2.72 13.28 -10.32
C ARG A 320 2.58 12.01 -11.14
N GLY A 321 3.70 11.48 -11.63
CA GLY A 321 3.79 10.16 -12.29
C GLY A 321 4.42 9.08 -11.42
#